data_AF-A0A9N9DQB1-F1
#
_entry.id   AF-A0A9N9DQB1-F1
#
_cell.length_a   1.000
_cell.length_b   1.000
_cell.length_c   1.000
_cell.angle_alpha   90.00
_cell.angle_beta   90.00
_cell.angle_gamma   90.00
#
_symmetry.space_group_name_H-M   'P 1'
#
loop_
_entity.id
_entity.type
_entity.pdbx_description
1 polymer ?
#
loop_
_entity_poly.entity_id
_entity_poly.type
_entity_poly.pdbx_seq_one_letter_code
_entity_poly.pdbx_strand_id
1 'polypeptide(L)'
;KAQNYNKAPMSSCARQILCARLNYIKVARTGFNLHKQPHTSISKRPAFTGKVTRQLSPKPKLSAEVSHMSDSILLNCLVRGEAPPADCVFAVEVRNTKPVAILKDAIKRKKRPIFDSIPANRLSLWKVSLPIDSGIDEALKQLVLEHNTEKNIQKLLPVKDLSTYFPTAPVKEHIHVIIESPLALLPAPVVAPREFLHIPAKRELEFSLKPPNRQKTTGFPVNSVSNFKTLMDRGFFYADKTKYIKDIEKDQDVLMFLRPKRFGKSLLLSMLKHFYDINETPNFDRLFGSLDIYKHASELQHNKFLTLEWDFSKIQGSSSIEETNRNLTDHINRSIKRFCQTYAAILGKSNEDLQKWIVNPTNCTDSLEALFDQVRLTPYKVYLLIDEYDAITNEFLDPADILSYQQLRDKQSLMKAVFGTIKDHCSKEISRVFITGVSPLSMNDVTSGFNIRFDISLIPKYEHMLGLYEKDI
;
A
#
# COMPACT_ATOMS: atom_id res chain seq x y z
N LYS A 1 34.46 11.96 -21.26
CA LYS A 1 33.47 11.46 -22.26
C LYS A 1 32.12 12.18 -22.14
N ALA A 2 32.11 13.52 -22.04
CA ALA A 2 30.89 14.32 -21.98
C ALA A 2 31.01 15.43 -23.03
N GLN A 3 30.71 15.11 -24.30
CA GLN A 3 30.57 16.14 -25.33
C GLN A 3 29.77 15.75 -26.59
N ASN A 4 29.31 14.51 -26.75
CA ASN A 4 28.59 14.09 -27.98
C ASN A 4 27.15 13.59 -27.72
N TYR A 5 26.26 14.44 -27.19
CA TYR A 5 24.82 14.12 -27.05
C TYR A 5 23.89 15.25 -27.52
N ASN A 6 24.29 16.02 -28.56
CA ASN A 6 23.51 17.17 -29.03
C ASN A 6 22.84 17.00 -30.41
N LYS A 7 22.62 15.78 -30.90
CA LYS A 7 21.85 15.55 -32.14
C LYS A 7 20.97 14.29 -32.07
N ALA A 8 19.84 14.39 -31.37
CA ALA A 8 18.67 13.50 -31.55
C ALA A 8 17.40 14.24 -31.09
N PRO A 9 16.26 14.14 -31.81
CA PRO A 9 15.02 14.79 -31.40
C PRO A 9 14.39 14.00 -30.24
N MET A 10 14.74 14.36 -29.01
CA MET A 10 14.11 13.82 -27.80
C MET A 10 12.83 14.61 -27.49
N SER A 11 11.73 13.90 -27.24
CA SER A 11 10.46 14.49 -26.84
C SER A 11 10.61 15.24 -25.50
N SER A 12 9.81 16.30 -25.33
CA SER A 12 9.79 17.19 -24.15
C SER A 12 9.78 16.44 -22.80
N CYS A 13 9.16 15.26 -22.74
CA CYS A 13 9.09 14.42 -21.55
C CYS A 13 10.44 13.80 -21.15
N ALA A 14 11.28 13.43 -22.11
CA ALA A 14 12.60 12.84 -21.83
C ALA A 14 13.61 13.87 -21.29
N ARG A 15 13.46 15.16 -21.66
CA ARG A 15 14.25 16.25 -21.08
C ARG A 15 13.89 16.52 -19.61
N GLN A 16 12.62 16.44 -19.23
CA GLN A 16 12.18 16.65 -17.84
C GLN A 16 12.72 15.57 -16.88
N ILE A 17 12.72 14.31 -17.32
CA ILE A 17 13.24 13.20 -16.50
C ILE A 17 14.76 13.29 -16.34
N LEU A 18 15.49 13.71 -17.38
CA LEU A 18 16.96 13.86 -17.30
C LEU A 18 17.39 15.08 -16.47
N CYS A 19 16.64 16.19 -16.54
CA CYS A 19 16.89 17.39 -15.72
C CYS A 19 16.63 17.13 -14.22
N ALA A 20 15.59 16.36 -13.87
CA ALA A 20 15.33 15.97 -12.48
C ALA A 20 16.45 15.09 -11.90
N ARG A 21 17.02 14.20 -12.73
CA ARG A 21 18.09 13.27 -12.31
C ARG A 21 19.45 13.95 -12.16
N LEU A 22 19.74 14.99 -12.95
CA LEU A 22 20.98 15.76 -12.85
C LEU A 22 20.96 16.81 -11.72
N ASN A 23 19.80 17.37 -11.38
CA ASN A 23 19.67 18.27 -10.23
C ASN A 23 19.83 17.55 -8.89
N TYR A 24 19.41 16.28 -8.80
CA TYR A 24 19.61 15.46 -7.60
C TYR A 24 21.11 15.17 -7.31
N ILE A 25 21.94 15.05 -8.35
CA ILE A 25 23.39 14.81 -8.20
C ILE A 25 24.14 16.11 -7.85
N LYS A 26 23.62 17.28 -8.23
CA LYS A 26 24.24 18.58 -7.94
C LYS A 26 24.05 19.01 -6.48
N VAL A 27 22.88 18.73 -5.88
CA VAL A 27 22.58 19.07 -4.48
C VAL A 27 23.38 18.20 -3.49
N ALA A 28 23.66 16.95 -3.84
CA ALA A 28 24.42 16.02 -3.00
C ALA A 28 25.92 16.37 -2.85
N ARG A 29 26.47 17.32 -3.63
CA ARG A 29 27.89 17.70 -3.58
C ARG A 29 28.19 19.05 -2.93
N THR A 30 27.19 19.84 -2.56
CA THR A 30 27.37 21.20 -2.00
C THR A 30 26.97 21.36 -0.53
N GLY A 31 26.70 20.27 0.19
CA GLY A 31 26.27 20.30 1.61
C GLY A 31 27.36 20.15 2.67
N PHE A 32 28.65 20.20 2.30
CA PHE A 32 29.76 20.14 3.27
C PHE A 32 30.68 21.34 3.06
N ASN A 33 30.35 22.47 3.70
CA ASN A 33 31.31 23.36 4.36
C ASN A 33 30.61 24.60 4.94
N LEU A 34 31.16 25.08 6.06
CA LEU A 34 30.90 26.35 6.78
C LEU A 34 29.88 26.29 7.93
N HIS A 35 30.37 25.97 9.13
CA HIS A 35 30.48 26.95 10.23
C HIS A 35 31.34 26.37 11.37
N LYS A 36 32.59 26.82 11.45
CA LYS A 36 33.43 26.80 12.67
C LYS A 36 33.60 28.26 13.08
N GLN A 37 33.53 28.55 14.38
CA GLN A 37 34.22 29.61 15.14
C GLN A 37 33.63 29.61 16.59
N PRO A 38 34.36 30.12 17.61
CA PRO A 38 35.05 29.25 18.57
C PRO A 38 34.78 29.62 20.04
N HIS A 39 35.08 28.74 21.00
CA HIS A 39 35.41 29.17 22.36
C HIS A 39 36.51 28.32 23.01
N THR A 40 37.58 29.04 23.34
CA THR A 40 38.56 28.92 24.44
C THR A 40 37.96 28.30 25.72
N SER A 41 38.63 27.62 26.66
CA SER A 41 39.99 27.78 27.22
C SER A 41 40.14 26.83 28.44
N ILE A 42 41.39 26.44 28.81
CA ILE A 42 41.89 26.24 30.21
C ILE A 42 41.34 24.95 30.93
N SER A 43 42.06 24.08 31.66
CA SER A 43 43.39 24.03 32.26
C SER A 43 43.70 22.62 32.82
N LYS A 44 44.97 22.22 32.73
CA LYS A 44 45.82 21.56 33.75
C LYS A 44 45.39 20.23 34.43
N ARG A 45 46.22 19.21 34.15
CA ARG A 45 46.75 18.16 35.06
C ARG A 45 47.22 18.74 36.42
N PRO A 46 47.50 17.96 37.51
CA PRO A 46 48.14 16.63 37.46
C PRO A 46 47.78 15.61 38.55
N ALA A 47 48.44 14.46 38.40
CA ALA A 47 48.50 13.27 39.23
C ALA A 47 48.92 13.50 40.69
N PHE A 48 48.55 12.56 41.57
CA PHE A 48 49.40 12.16 42.69
C PHE A 48 49.27 10.66 42.98
N THR A 49 50.44 10.08 43.18
CA THR A 49 50.81 8.70 43.48
C THR A 49 50.78 8.42 44.99
N GLY A 50 50.54 7.16 45.39
CA GLY A 50 50.84 6.72 46.76
C GLY A 50 50.42 5.28 47.09
N LYS A 51 51.35 4.33 46.95
CA LYS A 51 51.32 2.98 47.57
C LYS A 51 51.87 3.08 48.99
N VAL A 52 51.29 2.42 50.00
CA VAL A 52 51.99 1.91 51.21
C VAL A 52 51.27 0.68 51.84
N THR A 53 51.96 -0.46 51.72
CA THR A 53 52.16 -1.68 52.57
C THR A 53 51.14 -2.37 53.52
N ARG A 54 51.04 -3.71 53.28
CA ARG A 54 51.24 -4.92 54.14
C ARG A 54 50.34 -5.31 55.35
N GLN A 55 49.82 -6.55 55.24
CA GLN A 55 49.82 -7.69 56.20
C GLN A 55 49.00 -7.54 57.52
N LEU A 56 48.34 -8.54 58.13
CA LEU A 56 48.17 -9.99 57.95
C LEU A 56 46.89 -10.41 58.72
N SER A 57 46.38 -11.61 58.40
CA SER A 57 45.08 -12.25 58.67
C SER A 57 44.69 -12.60 60.12
N PRO A 58 43.45 -13.11 60.36
CA PRO A 58 43.28 -14.58 60.42
C PRO A 58 42.02 -15.13 59.70
N LYS A 59 42.17 -16.33 59.10
CA LYS A 59 41.12 -17.29 58.69
C LYS A 59 41.35 -18.55 59.55
N PRO A 60 40.36 -19.43 59.85
CA PRO A 60 39.54 -20.07 58.81
C PRO A 60 38.10 -20.47 59.21
N LYS A 61 37.23 -20.72 58.23
CA LYS A 61 36.22 -21.78 58.28
C LYS A 61 35.51 -21.95 56.93
N LEU A 62 35.25 -23.23 56.65
CA LEU A 62 34.34 -23.85 55.69
C LEU A 62 34.71 -23.89 54.19
N SER A 63 35.10 -25.10 53.82
CA SER A 63 34.85 -25.80 52.56
C SER A 63 33.52 -25.46 51.88
N ALA A 64 33.59 -25.08 50.60
CA ALA A 64 32.66 -25.52 49.56
C ALA A 64 33.25 -25.18 48.18
N GLU A 65 33.57 -26.23 47.44
CA GLU A 65 33.45 -26.38 45.98
C GLU A 65 33.77 -25.17 45.08
N VAL A 66 34.85 -25.32 44.32
CA VAL A 66 35.17 -24.52 43.13
C VAL A 66 34.02 -24.67 42.13
N SER A 67 33.12 -23.68 42.06
CA SER A 67 32.29 -23.46 40.89
C SER A 67 32.95 -22.38 40.02
N HIS A 68 33.46 -22.79 38.87
CA HIS A 68 33.80 -21.85 37.80
C HIS A 68 32.52 -21.05 37.46
N MET A 69 32.42 -19.80 37.90
CA MET A 69 31.35 -18.90 37.46
C MET A 69 31.48 -18.74 35.94
N SER A 70 30.53 -19.33 35.22
CA SER A 70 30.41 -19.21 33.79
C SER A 70 30.13 -17.75 33.41
N ASP A 71 31.06 -17.10 32.73
CA ASP A 71 30.91 -15.74 32.16
C ASP A 71 29.83 -15.65 31.05
N SER A 72 28.96 -16.65 30.91
CA SER A 72 27.87 -16.67 29.93
C SER A 72 26.60 -16.01 30.46
N ILE A 73 25.99 -15.19 29.62
CA ILE A 73 24.70 -14.54 29.83
C ILE A 73 23.69 -15.12 28.84
N LEU A 74 22.51 -15.46 29.34
CA LEU A 74 21.37 -15.89 28.53
C LEU A 74 20.48 -14.68 28.25
N LEU A 75 20.28 -14.34 26.98
CA LEU A 75 19.49 -13.21 26.55
C LEU A 75 18.29 -13.67 25.73
N ASN A 76 17.10 -13.41 26.24
CA ASN A 76 15.85 -13.53 25.49
C ASN A 76 15.73 -12.39 24.46
N CYS A 77 15.67 -12.75 23.19
CA CYS A 77 15.65 -11.86 22.06
C CYS A 77 14.31 -11.95 21.32
N LEU A 78 13.85 -10.82 20.78
CA LEU A 78 12.65 -10.75 19.92
C LEU A 78 12.97 -9.95 18.65
N VAL A 79 12.49 -10.41 17.50
CA VAL A 79 12.57 -9.64 16.25
C VAL A 79 11.33 -8.74 16.13
N ARG A 80 11.55 -7.44 15.92
CA ARG A 80 10.46 -6.47 15.81
C ARG A 80 9.58 -6.79 14.59
N GLY A 81 8.28 -7.01 14.81
CA GLY A 81 7.29 -7.29 13.75
C GLY A 81 6.94 -8.77 13.54
N GLU A 82 7.56 -9.71 14.27
CA GLU A 82 7.13 -11.12 14.29
C GLU A 82 5.91 -11.29 15.23
N ALA A 83 4.89 -12.04 14.80
CA ALA A 83 3.68 -12.33 15.57
C ALA A 83 3.30 -13.82 15.50
N PRO A 84 2.76 -14.41 16.60
CA PRO A 84 2.55 -13.81 17.92
C PRO A 84 3.87 -13.63 18.71
N PRO A 85 4.09 -12.47 19.37
CA PRO A 85 5.36 -12.12 20.03
C PRO A 85 5.84 -13.10 21.09
N ALA A 86 4.93 -13.65 21.92
CA ALA A 86 5.27 -14.59 22.98
C ALA A 86 5.93 -15.87 22.46
N ASP A 87 5.47 -16.39 21.32
CA ASP A 87 6.00 -17.61 20.68
C ASP A 87 7.26 -17.34 19.85
N CYS A 88 7.56 -16.07 19.58
CA CYS A 88 8.68 -15.64 18.74
C CYS A 88 9.93 -15.25 19.53
N VAL A 89 9.84 -15.18 20.88
CA VAL A 89 10.99 -14.95 21.77
C VAL A 89 11.93 -16.16 21.74
N PHE A 90 13.22 -15.91 21.59
CA PHE A 90 14.23 -16.96 21.54
C PHE A 90 15.45 -16.59 22.40
N ALA A 91 16.02 -17.58 23.07
CA ALA A 91 17.19 -17.37 23.93
C ALA A 91 18.50 -17.51 23.15
N VAL A 92 19.43 -16.60 23.40
CA VAL A 92 20.80 -16.61 22.88
C VAL A 92 21.78 -16.56 24.05
N GLU A 93 22.66 -17.55 24.12
CA GLU A 93 23.74 -17.59 25.12
C GLU A 93 25.03 -16.99 24.53
N VAL A 94 25.60 -15.99 25.20
CA VAL A 94 26.86 -15.32 24.79
C VAL A 94 27.68 -14.99 26.03
N ARG A 95 29.01 -14.92 25.93
CA ARG A 95 29.84 -14.44 27.04
C ARG A 95 29.69 -12.94 27.25
N ASN A 96 29.50 -12.49 28.49
CA ASN A 96 29.30 -11.08 28.85
C ASN A 96 30.52 -10.20 28.55
N THR A 97 31.72 -10.79 28.48
CA THR A 97 33.00 -10.15 28.12
C THR A 97 33.20 -9.94 26.62
N LYS A 98 32.23 -10.34 25.78
CA LYS A 98 32.31 -10.17 24.33
C LYS A 98 31.60 -8.88 23.88
N PRO A 99 32.05 -8.27 22.77
CA PRO A 99 31.38 -7.11 22.21
C PRO A 99 30.03 -7.48 21.61
N VAL A 100 29.11 -6.52 21.55
CA VAL A 100 27.76 -6.67 20.97
C VAL A 100 27.80 -7.21 19.53
N ALA A 101 28.88 -6.97 18.77
CA ALA A 101 29.06 -7.57 17.44
C ALA A 101 28.96 -9.11 17.44
N ILE A 102 29.50 -9.77 18.47
CA ILE A 102 29.44 -11.24 18.60
C ILE A 102 28.01 -11.71 18.89
N LEU A 103 27.24 -10.92 19.64
CA LEU A 103 25.81 -11.18 19.85
C LEU A 103 25.03 -11.10 18.53
N LYS A 104 25.34 -10.14 17.66
CA LYS A 104 24.72 -10.03 16.33
C LYS A 104 24.97 -11.29 15.47
N ASP A 105 26.20 -11.81 15.49
CA ASP A 105 26.54 -13.04 14.76
C ASP A 105 25.90 -14.30 15.37
N ALA A 106 25.74 -14.34 16.69
CA ALA A 106 25.03 -15.42 17.39
C ALA A 106 23.53 -15.42 17.02
N ILE A 107 22.88 -14.25 17.02
CA ILE A 107 21.48 -14.06 16.59
C ILE A 107 21.29 -14.52 15.15
N LYS A 108 22.18 -14.09 14.24
CA LYS A 108 22.13 -14.51 12.82
C LYS A 108 22.19 -16.02 12.64
N ARG A 109 23.08 -16.70 13.35
CA ARG A 109 23.20 -18.17 13.30
C ARG A 109 21.95 -18.87 13.83
N LYS A 110 21.33 -18.33 14.89
CA LYS A 110 20.15 -18.92 15.54
C LYS A 110 18.88 -18.79 14.71
N LYS A 111 18.70 -17.69 13.96
CA LYS A 111 17.51 -17.40 13.14
C LYS A 111 17.72 -17.65 11.64
N ARG A 112 18.57 -18.62 11.25
CA ARG A 112 18.70 -19.00 9.83
C ARG A 112 17.40 -19.64 9.31
N PRO A 113 16.95 -19.35 8.07
CA PRO A 113 17.62 -18.54 7.04
C PRO A 113 17.29 -17.03 7.05
N ILE A 114 16.49 -16.55 8.02
CA ILE A 114 15.85 -15.22 8.02
C ILE A 114 16.87 -14.07 7.86
N PHE A 115 18.04 -14.18 8.49
CA PHE A 115 19.08 -13.14 8.44
C PHE A 115 20.26 -13.46 7.52
N ASP A 116 20.20 -14.51 6.70
CA ASP A 116 21.36 -14.91 5.88
C ASP A 116 21.71 -13.86 4.81
N SER A 117 20.71 -13.15 4.28
CA SER A 117 20.89 -12.06 3.31
C SER A 117 21.28 -10.71 3.93
N ILE A 118 21.32 -10.59 5.26
CA ILE A 118 21.56 -9.31 5.96
C ILE A 118 22.91 -9.33 6.67
N PRO A 119 23.86 -8.45 6.32
CA PRO A 119 25.10 -8.29 7.07
C PRO A 119 24.85 -7.98 8.55
N ALA A 120 25.61 -8.60 9.46
CA ALA A 120 25.40 -8.46 10.92
C ALA A 120 25.45 -7.01 11.39
N ASN A 121 26.31 -6.17 10.80
CA ASN A 121 26.43 -4.76 11.12
C ASN A 121 25.17 -3.93 10.83
N ARG A 122 24.27 -4.42 9.97
CA ARG A 122 23.00 -3.76 9.64
C ARG A 122 21.88 -4.04 10.64
N LEU A 123 22.02 -5.04 11.51
CA LEU A 123 21.04 -5.29 12.56
C LEU A 123 21.17 -4.24 13.68
N SER A 124 20.08 -3.56 14.01
CA SER A 124 20.00 -2.70 15.20
C SER A 124 19.54 -3.53 16.38
N LEU A 125 20.24 -3.44 17.52
CA LEU A 125 19.89 -4.15 18.74
C LEU A 125 19.59 -3.13 19.84
N TRP A 126 18.51 -3.37 20.57
CA TRP A 126 18.01 -2.49 21.63
C TRP A 126 17.89 -3.27 22.94
N LYS A 127 18.53 -2.79 24.00
CA LYS A 127 18.34 -3.30 25.37
C LYS A 127 16.96 -2.89 25.86
N VAL A 128 16.20 -3.85 26.35
CA VAL A 128 14.91 -3.65 27.02
C VAL A 128 14.81 -4.56 28.26
N SER A 129 13.78 -4.33 29.07
CA SER A 129 13.37 -5.24 30.15
C SER A 129 11.85 -5.25 30.17
N LEU A 130 11.24 -6.17 29.43
CA LEU A 130 9.78 -6.30 29.30
C LEU A 130 9.34 -7.67 29.78
N PRO A 131 8.36 -7.79 30.69
CA PRO A 131 7.86 -9.09 31.14
C PRO A 131 7.19 -9.85 29.98
N ILE A 132 7.40 -11.16 29.93
CA ILE A 132 6.73 -12.05 28.97
C ILE A 132 5.42 -12.53 29.60
N ASP A 133 4.40 -11.66 29.58
CA ASP A 133 3.06 -11.93 30.11
C ASP A 133 1.97 -11.74 29.05
N SER A 134 0.70 -11.93 29.42
CA SER A 134 -0.45 -11.78 28.53
C SER A 134 -0.65 -10.34 28.02
N GLY A 135 0.04 -9.33 28.58
CA GLY A 135 0.00 -7.93 28.18
C GLY A 135 1.11 -7.52 27.21
N ILE A 136 1.99 -8.44 26.82
CA ILE A 136 3.19 -8.15 26.01
C ILE A 136 2.86 -7.52 24.65
N ASP A 137 1.75 -7.93 24.04
CA ASP A 137 1.34 -7.45 22.71
C ASP A 137 0.99 -5.96 22.72
N GLU A 138 0.31 -5.51 23.76
CA GLU A 138 -0.06 -4.11 23.94
C GLU A 138 1.16 -3.27 24.33
N ALA A 139 2.05 -3.82 25.17
CA ALA A 139 3.30 -3.18 25.54
C ALA A 139 4.25 -2.99 24.34
N LEU A 140 4.30 -3.94 23.41
CA LEU A 140 5.13 -3.87 22.20
C LEU A 140 4.56 -2.90 21.15
N LYS A 141 3.23 -2.79 21.02
CA LYS A 141 2.59 -1.81 20.11
C LYS A 141 2.86 -0.36 20.53
N GLN A 142 2.91 -0.11 21.84
CA GLN A 142 3.15 1.23 22.40
C GLN A 142 4.65 1.54 22.62
N LEU A 143 5.54 0.60 22.28
CA LEU A 143 6.98 0.75 22.50
C LEU A 143 7.65 1.60 21.41
N VAL A 144 8.04 2.82 21.76
CA VAL A 144 8.93 3.66 20.96
C VAL A 144 10.38 3.40 21.40
N LEU A 145 11.24 2.93 20.47
CA LEU A 145 12.64 2.55 20.75
C LEU A 145 13.60 3.75 20.73
N GLU A 146 13.34 4.76 19.91
CA GLU A 146 14.16 5.97 19.81
C GLU A 146 13.60 7.09 20.71
N HIS A 147 14.47 7.91 21.31
CA HIS A 147 14.10 9.05 22.18
C HIS A 147 13.32 8.69 23.47
N ASN A 148 13.32 7.41 23.88
CA ASN A 148 12.59 6.95 25.06
C ASN A 148 13.50 6.79 26.28
N THR A 149 13.72 7.89 27.02
CA THR A 149 14.51 7.91 28.26
C THR A 149 13.75 7.37 29.47
N GLU A 150 12.41 7.29 29.41
CA GLU A 150 11.56 6.91 30.55
C GLU A 150 11.51 5.39 30.81
N LYS A 151 11.75 4.56 29.78
CA LYS A 151 11.70 3.08 29.89
C LYS A 151 13.07 2.37 29.92
N ASN A 152 14.17 3.11 30.15
CA ASN A 152 15.55 2.58 30.20
C ASN A 152 15.95 1.77 28.95
N ILE A 153 15.44 2.17 27.78
CA ILE A 153 15.73 1.54 26.48
C ILE A 153 17.05 2.10 25.95
N GLN A 154 17.98 1.22 25.61
CA GLN A 154 19.32 1.66 25.18
C GLN A 154 19.76 0.94 23.90
N LYS A 155 20.20 1.70 22.91
CA LYS A 155 20.79 1.14 21.69
C LYS A 155 22.12 0.47 22.00
N LEU A 156 22.25 -0.81 21.64
CA LEU A 156 23.47 -1.59 21.85
C LEU A 156 24.49 -1.27 20.74
N LEU A 157 25.59 -0.62 21.14
CA LEU A 157 26.66 -0.23 20.23
C LEU A 157 27.57 -1.44 19.96
N PRO A 158 27.91 -1.76 18.69
CA PRO A 158 28.69 -2.96 18.33
C PRO A 158 30.04 -3.10 19.03
N VAL A 159 30.66 -1.97 19.36
CA VAL A 159 32.03 -1.88 19.91
C VAL A 159 32.05 -2.04 21.43
N LYS A 160 30.91 -1.86 22.10
CA LYS A 160 30.83 -1.98 23.57
C LYS A 160 30.62 -3.45 23.97
N ASP A 161 31.18 -3.82 25.11
CA ASP A 161 31.01 -5.14 25.70
C ASP A 161 29.61 -5.31 26.29
N LEU A 162 29.09 -6.53 26.25
CA LEU A 162 27.77 -6.85 26.78
C LEU A 162 27.67 -6.56 28.29
N SER A 163 28.76 -6.71 29.03
CA SER A 163 28.88 -6.33 30.45
C SER A 163 28.59 -4.85 30.72
N THR A 164 28.77 -3.98 29.73
CA THR A 164 28.43 -2.54 29.85
C THR A 164 26.92 -2.32 29.94
N TYR A 165 26.14 -3.20 29.28
CA TYR A 165 24.69 -3.09 29.19
C TYR A 165 23.98 -4.03 30.17
N PHE A 166 24.59 -5.18 30.46
CA PHE A 166 24.11 -6.21 31.36
C PHE A 166 25.20 -6.50 32.42
N PRO A 167 25.40 -5.60 33.40
CA PRO A 167 26.41 -5.77 34.44
C PRO A 167 26.04 -6.86 35.45
N THR A 168 24.74 -7.14 35.60
CA THR A 168 24.17 -8.21 36.41
C THR A 168 23.39 -9.17 35.52
N ALA A 169 23.13 -10.38 36.03
CA ALA A 169 22.28 -11.35 35.34
C ALA A 169 20.90 -10.71 35.10
N PRO A 170 20.39 -10.77 33.86
CA PRO A 170 19.14 -10.13 33.51
C PRO A 170 17.94 -10.91 34.08
N VAL A 171 16.82 -10.22 34.26
CA VAL A 171 15.64 -10.78 34.94
C VAL A 171 15.06 -11.95 34.13
N LYS A 172 14.82 -13.09 34.77
CA LYS A 172 14.21 -14.24 34.08
C LYS A 172 12.80 -13.87 33.57
N GLU A 173 12.35 -14.54 32.51
CA GLU A 173 11.01 -14.33 31.92
C GLU A 173 10.76 -12.92 31.36
N HIS A 174 11.83 -12.17 31.08
CA HIS A 174 11.76 -10.87 30.38
C HIS A 174 12.36 -10.96 28.97
N ILE A 175 11.92 -10.09 28.08
CA ILE A 175 12.65 -9.75 26.84
C ILE A 175 13.80 -8.83 27.22
N HIS A 176 14.99 -9.15 26.74
CA HIS A 176 16.23 -8.44 27.03
C HIS A 176 16.74 -7.65 25.82
N VAL A 177 16.52 -8.16 24.62
CA VAL A 177 17.02 -7.56 23.38
C VAL A 177 15.93 -7.55 22.30
N ILE A 178 15.63 -6.39 21.75
CA ILE A 178 14.81 -6.25 20.55
C ILE A 178 15.72 -6.06 19.34
N ILE A 179 15.49 -6.87 18.31
CA ILE A 179 16.24 -6.88 17.05
C ILE A 179 15.43 -6.15 16.00
N GLU A 180 16.01 -5.10 15.44
CA GLU A 180 15.45 -4.33 14.35
C GLU A 180 16.29 -4.54 13.10
N SER A 181 15.67 -5.15 12.10
CA SER A 181 16.27 -5.42 10.80
C SER A 181 15.98 -4.26 9.84
N PRO A 182 16.92 -3.83 8.99
CA PRO A 182 16.64 -2.83 7.95
C PRO A 182 15.61 -3.32 6.94
N LEU A 183 15.38 -4.63 6.82
CA LEU A 183 14.32 -5.19 5.97
C LEU A 183 12.91 -4.95 6.55
N ALA A 184 12.79 -4.61 7.84
CA ALA A 184 11.52 -4.14 8.38
C ALA A 184 11.15 -2.73 7.87
N LEU A 185 12.06 -2.07 7.15
CA LEU A 185 11.92 -0.71 6.60
C LEU A 185 12.22 -0.61 5.09
N LEU A 186 12.31 -1.73 4.34
CA LEU A 186 12.50 -1.66 2.89
C LEU A 186 11.24 -2.09 2.10
N PRO A 187 10.81 -1.31 1.09
CA PRO A 187 9.84 -1.76 0.10
C PRO A 187 10.40 -2.93 -0.72
N ALA A 188 9.50 -3.68 -1.37
CA ALA A 188 9.76 -4.88 -2.17
C ALA A 188 11.06 -4.81 -3.01
N PRO A 189 11.76 -5.95 -3.23
CA PRO A 189 13.11 -5.96 -3.78
C PRO A 189 13.16 -5.29 -5.16
N VAL A 190 14.20 -4.47 -5.35
CA VAL A 190 14.54 -3.87 -6.64
C VAL A 190 14.90 -5.00 -7.59
N VAL A 191 14.03 -5.23 -8.59
CA VAL A 191 14.29 -6.09 -9.73
C VAL A 191 15.52 -5.54 -10.47
N ALA A 192 16.54 -6.37 -10.68
CA ALA A 192 17.69 -6.01 -11.48
C ALA A 192 17.24 -5.50 -12.87
N PRO A 193 17.88 -4.48 -13.45
CA PRO A 193 17.50 -3.98 -14.76
C PRO A 193 17.60 -5.13 -15.76
N ARG A 194 16.46 -5.47 -16.39
CA ARG A 194 16.43 -6.43 -17.50
C ARG A 194 17.37 -5.94 -18.57
N GLU A 195 18.29 -6.80 -19.03
CA GLU A 195 18.99 -6.55 -20.27
C GLU A 195 17.95 -6.39 -21.38
N PHE A 196 17.97 -5.24 -22.04
CA PHE A 196 17.14 -5.05 -23.22
C PHE A 196 17.63 -6.04 -24.28
N LEU A 197 16.79 -7.03 -24.61
CA LEU A 197 16.95 -7.83 -25.81
C LEU A 197 17.14 -6.85 -26.98
N HIS A 198 18.32 -6.91 -27.59
CA HIS A 198 18.65 -6.11 -28.76
C HIS A 198 17.77 -6.62 -29.90
N ILE A 199 16.69 -5.92 -30.22
CA ILE A 199 15.85 -6.22 -31.36
C ILE A 199 16.65 -5.78 -32.60
N PRO A 200 17.09 -6.69 -33.48
CA PRO A 200 17.77 -6.30 -34.70
C PRO A 200 16.84 -5.43 -35.56
N ALA A 201 17.39 -4.38 -36.16
CA ALA A 201 16.65 -3.47 -37.00
C ALA A 201 15.95 -4.24 -38.14
N LYS A 202 14.63 -4.04 -38.24
CA LYS A 202 13.68 -4.42 -39.30
C LYS A 202 14.28 -5.15 -40.51
N ARG A 203 13.90 -6.41 -40.69
CA ARG A 203 13.52 -6.88 -42.03
C ARG A 203 12.09 -6.41 -42.27
N GLU A 204 11.86 -5.67 -43.34
CA GLU A 204 10.52 -5.46 -43.89
C GLU A 204 9.97 -6.81 -44.32
N LEU A 205 9.34 -7.51 -43.39
CA LEU A 205 8.39 -8.55 -43.72
C LEU A 205 7.08 -7.82 -44.00
N GLU A 206 6.73 -7.74 -45.28
CA GLU A 206 5.34 -7.49 -45.69
C GLU A 206 4.47 -8.59 -45.11
N PHE A 207 4.05 -8.40 -43.88
CA PHE A 207 3.06 -9.23 -43.24
C PHE A 207 1.70 -8.81 -43.81
N SER A 208 1.19 -9.61 -44.76
CA SER A 208 -0.23 -9.58 -45.11
C SER A 208 -1.02 -10.15 -43.93
N LEU A 209 -1.17 -9.35 -42.87
CA LEU A 209 -2.08 -9.62 -41.78
C LEU A 209 -3.49 -9.30 -42.30
N LYS A 210 -4.26 -10.34 -42.62
CA LYS A 210 -5.72 -10.21 -42.71
C LYS A 210 -6.25 -10.38 -41.28
N PRO A 211 -6.71 -9.31 -40.61
CA PRO A 211 -7.15 -9.37 -39.22
C PRO A 211 -8.45 -10.18 -39.08
N PRO A 212 -8.72 -10.81 -37.92
CA PRO A 212 -9.80 -11.80 -37.77
C PRO A 212 -11.21 -11.20 -37.65
N ASN A 213 -11.39 -9.88 -37.71
CA ASN A 213 -12.71 -9.28 -37.54
C ASN A 213 -12.86 -8.03 -38.42
N ARG A 214 -13.45 -8.17 -39.60
CA ARG A 214 -13.88 -7.05 -40.45
C ARG A 214 -15.13 -6.40 -39.84
N GLN A 215 -14.97 -5.61 -38.79
CA GLN A 215 -15.81 -4.43 -38.65
C GLN A 215 -15.17 -3.33 -39.51
N LYS A 216 -15.98 -2.56 -40.26
CA LYS A 216 -15.48 -1.35 -40.93
C LYS A 216 -15.10 -0.35 -39.84
N THR A 217 -13.86 -0.38 -39.40
CA THR A 217 -13.37 0.53 -38.36
C THR A 217 -13.13 1.91 -38.97
N THR A 218 -13.58 2.95 -38.29
CA THR A 218 -13.31 4.35 -38.67
C THR A 218 -11.92 4.81 -38.24
N GLY A 219 -11.22 4.01 -37.43
CA GLY A 219 -9.85 4.22 -36.97
C GLY A 219 -9.62 3.66 -35.55
N PHE A 220 -8.39 3.81 -35.04
CA PHE A 220 -8.09 3.58 -33.62
C PHE A 220 -8.58 4.77 -32.77
N PRO A 221 -9.13 4.54 -31.57
CA PRO A 221 -9.55 5.62 -30.70
C PRO A 221 -8.33 6.46 -30.26
N VAL A 222 -8.45 7.78 -30.37
CA VAL A 222 -7.50 8.71 -29.76
C VAL A 222 -7.65 8.67 -28.23
N ASN A 223 -6.55 8.95 -27.50
CA ASN A 223 -6.40 8.81 -26.04
C ASN A 223 -7.52 9.42 -25.15
N SER A 224 -8.44 10.21 -25.71
CA SER A 224 -9.54 10.87 -25.01
C SER A 224 -10.85 10.07 -24.96
N VAL A 225 -11.00 8.98 -25.72
CA VAL A 225 -12.25 8.20 -25.73
C VAL A 225 -12.19 7.09 -24.68
N SER A 226 -12.76 7.35 -23.50
CA SER A 226 -12.88 6.38 -22.39
C SER A 226 -14.31 5.84 -22.19
N ASN A 227 -15.28 6.31 -22.98
CA ASN A 227 -16.67 5.85 -22.91
C ASN A 227 -16.93 4.78 -23.97
N PHE A 228 -17.36 3.59 -23.53
CA PHE A 228 -17.57 2.42 -24.37
C PHE A 228 -18.66 2.64 -25.43
N LYS A 229 -19.81 3.20 -25.03
CA LYS A 229 -20.91 3.53 -25.96
C LYS A 229 -20.47 4.47 -27.08
N THR A 230 -19.74 5.53 -26.75
CA THR A 230 -19.18 6.47 -27.73
C THR A 230 -18.20 5.79 -28.69
N LEU A 231 -17.39 4.86 -28.17
CA LEU A 231 -16.43 4.10 -28.97
C LEU A 231 -17.13 3.22 -30.00
N MET A 232 -18.14 2.45 -29.55
CA MET A 232 -18.94 1.59 -30.43
C MET A 232 -19.76 2.40 -31.45
N ASP A 233 -20.41 3.47 -31.02
CA ASP A 233 -21.27 4.31 -31.88
C ASP A 233 -20.51 5.00 -33.01
N ARG A 234 -19.25 5.34 -32.76
CA ARG A 234 -18.36 5.95 -33.76
C ARG A 234 -17.65 4.92 -34.64
N GLY A 235 -17.86 3.63 -34.41
CA GLY A 235 -17.21 2.54 -35.14
C GLY A 235 -15.69 2.51 -34.97
N PHE A 236 -15.17 2.97 -33.83
CA PHE A 236 -13.73 2.88 -33.56
C PHE A 236 -13.34 1.42 -33.30
N PHE A 237 -12.06 1.12 -33.51
CA PHE A 237 -11.50 -0.17 -33.13
C PHE A 237 -11.69 -0.43 -31.64
N TYR A 238 -12.32 -1.56 -31.31
CA TYR A 238 -12.50 -2.07 -29.96
C TYR A 238 -11.90 -3.47 -29.87
N ALA A 239 -10.93 -3.67 -28.98
CA ALA A 239 -10.47 -5.00 -28.64
C ALA A 239 -11.49 -5.64 -27.69
N ASP A 240 -12.19 -6.67 -28.16
CA ASP A 240 -13.27 -7.29 -27.40
C ASP A 240 -12.74 -8.02 -26.15
N LYS A 241 -13.05 -7.45 -24.98
CA LYS A 241 -12.75 -8.02 -23.66
C LYS A 241 -14.02 -8.50 -22.93
N THR A 242 -15.16 -8.51 -23.60
CA THR A 242 -16.46 -8.81 -22.96
C THR A 242 -16.58 -10.25 -22.46
N LYS A 243 -15.79 -11.18 -22.98
CA LYS A 243 -15.71 -12.56 -22.46
C LYS A 243 -15.40 -12.65 -20.96
N TYR A 244 -14.67 -11.67 -20.41
CA TYR A 244 -14.30 -11.64 -19.00
C TYR A 244 -15.47 -11.33 -18.08
N ILE A 245 -16.59 -10.83 -18.60
CA ILE A 245 -17.81 -10.61 -17.82
C ILE A 245 -18.29 -11.91 -17.18
N LYS A 246 -18.18 -13.04 -17.88
CA LYS A 246 -18.52 -14.36 -17.34
C LYS A 246 -17.67 -14.73 -16.13
N ASP A 247 -16.37 -14.41 -16.19
CA ASP A 247 -15.45 -14.69 -15.10
C ASP A 247 -15.73 -13.74 -13.94
N ILE A 248 -15.95 -12.44 -14.22
CA ILE A 248 -16.35 -11.43 -13.22
C ILE A 248 -17.62 -11.86 -12.46
N GLU A 249 -18.62 -12.40 -13.16
CA GLU A 249 -19.87 -12.83 -12.51
C GLU A 249 -19.73 -14.09 -11.66
N LYS A 250 -18.79 -14.97 -12.00
CA LYS A 250 -18.53 -16.21 -11.24
C LYS A 250 -17.64 -16.00 -10.01
N ASP A 251 -16.88 -14.93 -10.00
CA ASP A 251 -16.04 -14.55 -8.85
C ASP A 251 -16.87 -13.80 -7.78
N GLN A 252 -16.17 -13.30 -6.76
CA GLN A 252 -16.76 -12.63 -5.60
C GLN A 252 -17.58 -11.39 -5.98
N ASP A 253 -18.52 -10.99 -5.12
CA ASP A 253 -19.38 -9.83 -5.36
C ASP A 253 -18.62 -8.50 -5.30
N VAL A 254 -17.53 -8.44 -4.56
CA VAL A 254 -16.69 -7.25 -4.40
C VAL A 254 -15.31 -7.51 -5.00
N LEU A 255 -15.08 -6.98 -6.20
CA LEU A 255 -13.86 -7.16 -6.96
C LEU A 255 -13.03 -5.89 -7.00
N MET A 256 -11.72 -6.05 -6.91
CA MET A 256 -10.75 -4.98 -7.08
C MET A 256 -9.77 -5.34 -8.19
N PHE A 257 -9.53 -4.40 -9.10
CA PHE A 257 -8.65 -4.58 -10.23
C PHE A 257 -7.69 -3.40 -10.42
N LEU A 258 -6.43 -3.66 -10.09
CA LEU A 258 -5.32 -2.73 -10.08
C LEU A 258 -4.46 -2.94 -11.33
N ARG A 259 -4.30 -1.85 -12.10
CA ARG A 259 -3.42 -1.80 -13.27
C ARG A 259 -2.80 -0.40 -13.38
N PRO A 260 -1.65 -0.25 -14.07
CA PRO A 260 -1.03 1.07 -14.25
C PRO A 260 -1.95 2.08 -14.95
N LYS A 261 -1.59 3.36 -14.91
CA LYS A 261 -2.34 4.44 -15.58
C LYS A 261 -2.44 4.19 -17.09
N ARG A 262 -3.57 4.58 -17.69
CA ARG A 262 -3.87 4.47 -19.14
C ARG A 262 -3.99 3.04 -19.69
N PHE A 263 -4.25 2.04 -18.83
CA PHE A 263 -4.50 0.65 -19.26
C PHE A 263 -5.96 0.37 -19.70
N GLY A 264 -6.82 1.39 -19.80
CA GLY A 264 -8.22 1.23 -20.22
C GLY A 264 -9.19 0.85 -19.10
N LYS A 265 -8.83 1.08 -17.82
CA LYS A 265 -9.69 0.80 -16.66
C LYS A 265 -11.05 1.50 -16.75
N SER A 266 -11.07 2.80 -17.04
CA SER A 266 -12.31 3.56 -17.20
C SER A 266 -13.15 3.08 -18.38
N LEU A 267 -12.52 2.60 -19.46
CA LEU A 267 -13.22 2.00 -20.59
C LEU A 267 -13.88 0.66 -20.20
N LEU A 268 -13.20 -0.16 -19.40
CA LEU A 268 -13.77 -1.38 -18.83
C LEU A 268 -14.96 -1.06 -17.93
N LEU A 269 -14.86 -0.11 -17.00
CA LEU A 269 -15.98 0.30 -16.15
C LEU A 269 -17.16 0.82 -16.99
N SER A 270 -16.89 1.63 -18.02
CA SER A 270 -17.93 2.11 -18.92
C SER A 270 -18.59 0.94 -19.67
N MET A 271 -17.84 -0.08 -20.08
CA MET A 271 -18.39 -1.29 -20.70
C MET A 271 -19.28 -2.06 -19.71
N LEU A 272 -18.81 -2.29 -18.48
CA LEU A 272 -19.59 -2.97 -17.44
C LEU A 272 -20.88 -2.19 -17.11
N LYS A 273 -20.80 -0.87 -17.01
CA LYS A 273 -21.98 -0.01 -16.83
C LYS A 273 -23.02 -0.29 -17.92
N HIS A 274 -22.63 -0.19 -19.20
CA HIS A 274 -23.56 -0.39 -20.30
C HIS A 274 -24.09 -1.83 -20.40
N PHE A 275 -23.34 -2.81 -19.89
CA PHE A 275 -23.78 -4.20 -19.83
C PHE A 275 -24.82 -4.44 -18.70
N TYR A 276 -24.63 -3.82 -17.54
CA TYR A 276 -25.42 -4.12 -16.33
C TYR A 276 -26.59 -3.19 -16.06
N ASP A 277 -26.54 -1.95 -16.56
CA ASP A 277 -27.56 -0.92 -16.27
C ASP A 277 -28.90 -1.25 -16.91
N ILE A 278 -29.98 -1.23 -16.12
CA ILE A 278 -31.35 -1.47 -16.61
C ILE A 278 -31.77 -0.52 -17.74
N ASN A 279 -31.33 0.74 -17.68
CA ASN A 279 -31.69 1.74 -18.68
C ASN A 279 -30.99 1.52 -20.03
N GLU A 280 -30.03 0.59 -20.10
CA GLU A 280 -29.33 0.24 -21.34
C GLU A 280 -29.95 -0.94 -22.09
N THR A 281 -31.05 -1.51 -21.58
CA THR A 281 -31.87 -2.52 -22.28
C THR A 281 -32.15 -2.15 -23.76
N PRO A 282 -32.63 -0.93 -24.11
CA PRO A 282 -32.88 -0.58 -25.51
C PRO A 282 -31.62 -0.43 -26.37
N ASN A 283 -30.43 -0.31 -25.76
CA ASN A 283 -29.15 -0.19 -26.46
C ASN A 283 -28.37 -1.50 -26.51
N PHE A 284 -28.84 -2.56 -25.86
CA PHE A 284 -28.05 -3.79 -25.65
C PHE A 284 -27.63 -4.44 -26.97
N ASP A 285 -28.57 -4.72 -27.87
CA ASP A 285 -28.29 -5.33 -29.17
C ASP A 285 -27.34 -4.48 -30.01
N ARG A 286 -27.51 -3.15 -29.95
CA ARG A 286 -26.68 -2.19 -30.70
C ARG A 286 -25.25 -2.15 -30.19
N LEU A 287 -25.05 -2.22 -28.88
CA LEU A 287 -23.73 -2.10 -28.24
C LEU A 287 -22.98 -3.44 -28.18
N PHE A 288 -23.68 -4.53 -27.93
CA PHE A 288 -23.08 -5.84 -27.69
C PHE A 288 -23.32 -6.84 -28.82
N GLY A 289 -24.25 -6.62 -29.74
CA GLY A 289 -24.65 -7.61 -30.77
C GLY A 289 -23.52 -8.14 -31.66
N SER A 290 -22.41 -7.41 -31.75
CA SER A 290 -21.21 -7.81 -32.52
C SER A 290 -20.07 -8.37 -31.66
N LEU A 291 -20.24 -8.42 -30.34
CA LEU A 291 -19.25 -8.84 -29.35
C LEU A 291 -19.53 -10.27 -28.86
N ASP A 292 -18.49 -10.95 -28.37
CA ASP A 292 -18.56 -12.36 -27.97
C ASP A 292 -19.60 -12.61 -26.87
N ILE A 293 -19.74 -11.68 -25.92
CA ILE A 293 -20.66 -11.83 -24.79
C ILE A 293 -22.13 -11.94 -25.20
N TYR A 294 -22.50 -11.40 -26.37
CA TYR A 294 -23.89 -11.37 -26.83
C TYR A 294 -24.52 -12.77 -26.87
N LYS A 295 -23.75 -13.77 -27.31
CA LYS A 295 -24.19 -15.17 -27.42
C LYS A 295 -24.56 -15.79 -26.07
N HIS A 296 -24.09 -15.20 -24.97
CA HIS A 296 -24.23 -15.72 -23.62
C HIS A 296 -24.94 -14.75 -22.69
N ALA A 297 -25.42 -13.61 -23.20
CA ALA A 297 -26.00 -12.55 -22.40
C ALA A 297 -27.20 -13.04 -21.58
N SER A 298 -28.05 -13.89 -22.15
CA SER A 298 -29.23 -14.45 -21.49
C SER A 298 -28.92 -15.29 -20.24
N GLU A 299 -27.71 -15.86 -20.16
CA GLU A 299 -27.24 -16.64 -19.00
C GLU A 299 -26.68 -15.75 -17.88
N LEU A 300 -26.48 -14.46 -18.16
CA LEU A 300 -25.81 -13.49 -17.30
C LEU A 300 -26.78 -12.46 -16.73
N GLN A 301 -26.24 -11.56 -15.91
CA GLN A 301 -27.00 -10.52 -15.23
C GLN A 301 -27.11 -9.20 -16.03
N HIS A 302 -27.13 -9.26 -17.37
CA HIS A 302 -27.21 -8.06 -18.22
C HIS A 302 -28.49 -7.25 -17.95
N ASN A 303 -28.36 -5.92 -17.92
CA ASN A 303 -29.45 -4.95 -17.70
C ASN A 303 -30.35 -5.22 -16.47
N LYS A 304 -29.81 -5.80 -15.38
CA LYS A 304 -30.58 -6.12 -14.15
C LYS A 304 -30.34 -5.16 -12.98
N PHE A 305 -29.40 -4.23 -13.10
CA PHE A 305 -28.95 -3.41 -11.97
C PHE A 305 -29.19 -1.91 -12.16
N LEU A 306 -29.27 -1.20 -11.05
CA LEU A 306 -29.10 0.26 -11.00
C LEU A 306 -27.61 0.53 -10.82
N THR A 307 -26.98 1.27 -11.74
CA THR A 307 -25.54 1.52 -11.66
C THR A 307 -25.25 2.79 -10.88
N LEU A 308 -24.35 2.70 -9.90
CA LEU A 308 -23.83 3.85 -9.15
C LEU A 308 -22.34 3.99 -9.47
N GLU A 309 -21.94 5.12 -10.01
CA GLU A 309 -20.56 5.35 -10.46
C GLU A 309 -19.87 6.41 -9.61
N TRP A 310 -18.68 6.09 -9.12
CA TRP A 310 -17.77 7.02 -8.47
C TRP A 310 -16.45 7.09 -9.21
N ASP A 311 -15.95 8.31 -9.40
CA ASP A 311 -14.66 8.57 -10.02
C ASP A 311 -13.87 9.50 -9.10
N PHE A 312 -12.95 8.92 -8.32
CA PHE A 312 -12.23 9.66 -7.27
C PHE A 312 -11.12 10.55 -7.84
N SER A 313 -10.79 10.44 -9.13
CA SER A 313 -9.91 11.40 -9.83
C SER A 313 -10.48 12.82 -9.87
N LYS A 314 -11.81 12.95 -9.71
CA LYS A 314 -12.54 14.22 -9.72
C LYS A 314 -12.56 14.92 -8.35
N ILE A 315 -12.03 14.27 -7.32
CA ILE A 315 -11.93 14.84 -5.98
C ILE A 315 -10.60 15.58 -5.94
N GLN A 316 -10.68 16.90 -5.74
CA GLN A 316 -9.50 17.69 -5.48
C GLN A 316 -9.03 17.41 -4.06
N GLY A 317 -7.81 16.95 -3.88
CA GLY A 317 -7.19 16.97 -2.56
C GLY A 317 -6.87 18.41 -2.16
N SER A 318 -6.73 18.57 -0.86
CA SER A 318 -6.37 19.83 -0.22
C SER A 318 -5.38 19.54 0.89
N SER A 319 -4.58 20.52 1.28
CA SER A 319 -3.75 20.45 2.48
C SER A 319 -4.58 20.21 3.76
N SER A 320 -5.89 20.51 3.76
CA SER A 320 -6.79 20.32 4.89
C SER A 320 -7.64 19.05 4.80
N ILE A 321 -7.77 18.36 5.93
CA ILE A 321 -8.61 17.16 6.10
C ILE A 321 -10.09 17.51 5.89
N GLU A 322 -10.53 18.61 6.50
CA GLU A 322 -11.93 19.02 6.44
C GLU A 322 -12.35 19.35 5.02
N GLU A 323 -11.48 20.02 4.26
CA GLU A 323 -11.75 20.35 2.86
C GLU A 323 -11.79 19.10 1.98
N THR A 324 -10.86 18.17 2.20
CA THR A 324 -10.85 16.87 1.51
C THR A 324 -12.12 16.08 1.83
N ASN A 325 -12.55 16.07 3.10
CA ASN A 325 -13.79 15.44 3.52
C ASN A 325 -15.03 16.10 2.89
N ARG A 326 -15.06 17.44 2.82
CA ARG A 326 -16.10 18.17 2.09
C ARG A 326 -16.11 17.81 0.61
N ASN A 327 -14.95 17.78 -0.05
CA ASN A 327 -14.83 17.44 -1.46
C ASN A 327 -15.28 16.00 -1.76
N LEU A 328 -14.96 15.06 -0.87
CA LEU A 328 -15.44 13.68 -0.93
C LEU A 328 -16.96 13.60 -0.74
N THR A 329 -17.49 14.27 0.29
CA THR A 329 -18.94 14.35 0.54
C THR A 329 -19.68 14.95 -0.64
N ASP A 330 -19.19 16.06 -1.21
CA ASP A 330 -19.77 16.70 -2.39
C ASP A 330 -19.71 15.81 -3.62
N HIS A 331 -18.64 15.04 -3.81
CA HIS A 331 -18.54 14.10 -4.91
C HIS A 331 -19.53 12.94 -4.79
N ILE A 332 -19.63 12.32 -3.61
CA ILE A 332 -20.59 11.24 -3.35
C ILE A 332 -22.02 11.78 -3.51
N ASN A 333 -22.34 12.91 -2.88
CA ASN A 333 -23.67 13.53 -2.97
C ASN A 333 -24.04 13.92 -4.41
N ARG A 334 -23.09 14.43 -5.21
CA ARG A 334 -23.33 14.67 -6.66
C ARG A 334 -23.61 13.38 -7.41
N SER A 335 -22.92 12.28 -7.06
CA SER A 335 -23.14 10.97 -7.67
C SER A 335 -24.52 10.41 -7.29
N ILE A 336 -24.94 10.56 -6.04
CA ILE A 336 -26.28 10.21 -5.55
C ILE A 336 -27.35 11.04 -6.26
N LYS A 337 -27.16 12.35 -6.41
CA LYS A 337 -28.10 13.21 -7.15
C LYS A 337 -28.29 12.75 -8.59
N ARG A 338 -27.21 12.40 -9.30
CA ARG A 338 -27.28 11.85 -10.65
C ARG A 338 -27.99 10.49 -10.69
N PHE A 339 -27.76 9.65 -9.69
CA PHE A 339 -28.45 8.37 -9.55
C PHE A 339 -29.97 8.59 -9.38
N CYS A 340 -30.38 9.47 -8.47
CA CYS A 340 -31.78 9.83 -8.27
C CYS A 340 -32.42 10.40 -9.55
N GLN A 341 -31.70 11.25 -10.28
CA GLN A 341 -32.17 11.77 -11.58
C GLN A 341 -32.38 10.67 -12.61
N THR A 342 -31.44 9.72 -12.68
CA THR A 342 -31.43 8.63 -13.67
C THR A 342 -32.52 7.60 -13.39
N TYR A 343 -32.81 7.34 -12.11
CA TYR A 343 -33.71 6.27 -11.68
C TYR A 343 -34.97 6.76 -10.96
N ALA A 344 -35.32 8.05 -11.05
CA ALA A 344 -36.48 8.63 -10.36
C ALA A 344 -37.78 7.83 -10.58
N ALA A 345 -38.03 7.43 -11.83
CA ALA A 345 -39.20 6.62 -12.19
C ALA A 345 -39.21 5.24 -11.51
N ILE A 346 -38.03 4.62 -11.33
CA ILE A 346 -37.88 3.31 -10.67
C ILE A 346 -38.00 3.45 -9.16
N LEU A 347 -37.47 4.54 -8.59
CA LEU A 347 -37.49 4.83 -7.16
C LEU A 347 -38.87 5.35 -6.68
N GLY A 348 -39.83 5.54 -7.59
CA GLY A 348 -41.23 5.81 -7.26
C GLY A 348 -41.51 7.21 -6.69
N LYS A 349 -40.59 8.17 -6.87
CA LYS A 349 -40.72 9.55 -6.38
C LYS A 349 -40.20 10.54 -7.41
N SER A 350 -40.62 11.80 -7.30
CA SER A 350 -40.04 12.88 -8.09
C SER A 350 -38.56 13.03 -7.75
N ASN A 351 -37.74 13.46 -8.72
CA ASN A 351 -36.32 13.69 -8.49
C ASN A 351 -36.08 14.75 -7.40
N GLU A 352 -36.93 15.78 -7.31
CA GLU A 352 -36.83 16.83 -6.31
C GLU A 352 -37.06 16.29 -4.89
N ASP A 353 -38.10 15.46 -4.71
CA ASP A 353 -38.39 14.83 -3.43
C ASP A 353 -37.29 13.85 -3.01
N LEU A 354 -36.77 13.06 -3.96
CA LEU A 354 -35.67 12.14 -3.70
C LEU A 354 -34.43 12.89 -3.23
N GLN A 355 -34.03 13.95 -3.93
CA GLN A 355 -32.86 14.72 -3.54
C GLN A 355 -33.04 15.41 -2.18
N LYS A 356 -34.23 15.92 -1.89
CA LYS A 356 -34.55 16.55 -0.60
C LYS A 356 -34.51 15.56 0.56
N TRP A 357 -34.98 14.33 0.35
CA TRP A 357 -35.01 13.29 1.38
C TRP A 357 -33.66 12.60 1.58
N ILE A 358 -32.93 12.34 0.48
CA ILE A 358 -31.72 11.52 0.50
C ILE A 358 -30.48 12.37 0.80
N VAL A 359 -30.35 13.56 0.22
CA VAL A 359 -29.06 14.27 0.25
C VAL A 359 -28.91 15.07 1.54
N ASN A 360 -28.01 14.60 2.42
CA ASN A 360 -27.46 15.38 3.51
C ASN A 360 -26.18 16.11 3.02
N PRO A 361 -26.18 17.46 2.94
CA PRO A 361 -25.04 18.22 2.41
C PRO A 361 -23.74 18.07 3.21
N THR A 362 -23.81 17.78 4.50
CA THR A 362 -22.63 17.72 5.38
C THR A 362 -22.16 16.29 5.64
N ASN A 363 -23.03 15.29 5.42
CA ASN A 363 -22.72 13.89 5.66
C ASN A 363 -23.15 12.98 4.51
N CYS A 364 -22.17 12.49 3.74
CA CYS A 364 -22.44 11.56 2.66
C CYS A 364 -22.77 10.13 3.13
N THR A 365 -22.40 9.71 4.34
CA THR A 365 -22.78 8.38 4.83
C THR A 365 -24.27 8.31 5.10
N ASP A 366 -24.85 9.34 5.72
CA ASP A 366 -26.31 9.44 5.89
C ASP A 366 -27.03 9.48 4.54
N SER A 367 -26.42 10.14 3.55
CA SER A 367 -26.96 10.18 2.19
C SER A 367 -26.95 8.81 1.51
N LEU A 368 -25.92 8.00 1.78
CA LEU A 368 -25.83 6.62 1.30
C LEU A 368 -26.88 5.72 1.96
N GLU A 369 -27.00 5.78 3.28
CA GLU A 369 -28.02 5.03 4.04
C GLU A 369 -29.42 5.34 3.51
N ALA A 370 -29.76 6.63 3.38
CA ALA A 370 -31.05 7.07 2.86
C ALA A 370 -31.28 6.63 1.40
N LEU A 371 -30.23 6.63 0.56
CA LEU A 371 -30.31 6.12 -0.81
C LEU A 371 -30.63 4.62 -0.80
N PHE A 372 -29.90 3.83 -0.02
CA PHE A 372 -30.10 2.38 0.03
C PHE A 372 -31.46 2.01 0.64
N ASP A 373 -31.96 2.77 1.62
CA ASP A 373 -33.32 2.62 2.12
C ASP A 373 -34.36 2.86 1.02
N GLN A 374 -34.16 3.83 0.12
CA GLN A 374 -35.05 3.99 -1.03
C GLN A 374 -34.90 2.85 -2.04
N VAL A 375 -33.68 2.39 -2.32
CA VAL A 375 -33.45 1.26 -3.24
C VAL A 375 -34.08 -0.03 -2.71
N ARG A 376 -34.07 -0.26 -1.39
CA ARG A 376 -34.68 -1.41 -0.73
C ARG A 376 -36.17 -1.54 -1.00
N LEU A 377 -36.86 -0.44 -1.31
CA LEU A 377 -38.29 -0.43 -1.68
C LEU A 377 -38.54 -0.94 -3.11
N THR A 378 -37.48 -1.16 -3.89
CA THR A 378 -37.55 -1.64 -5.27
C THR A 378 -37.07 -3.09 -5.36
N PRO A 379 -37.46 -3.86 -6.39
CA PRO A 379 -36.93 -5.20 -6.61
C PRO A 379 -35.49 -5.19 -7.15
N TYR A 380 -34.92 -4.02 -7.44
CA TYR A 380 -33.62 -3.87 -8.08
C TYR A 380 -32.49 -3.72 -7.07
N LYS A 381 -31.28 -4.06 -7.50
CA LYS A 381 -30.05 -3.94 -6.71
C LYS A 381 -29.08 -2.98 -7.39
N VAL A 382 -28.15 -2.45 -6.59
CA VAL A 382 -27.10 -1.55 -7.05
C VAL A 382 -25.87 -2.34 -7.50
N TYR A 383 -25.32 -1.95 -8.65
CA TYR A 383 -23.95 -2.27 -9.04
C TYR A 383 -23.09 -1.01 -8.85
N LEU A 384 -22.18 -1.04 -7.88
CA LEU A 384 -21.30 0.08 -7.57
C LEU A 384 -19.98 -0.04 -8.35
N LEU A 385 -19.68 0.97 -9.18
CA LEU A 385 -18.45 1.07 -9.97
C LEU A 385 -17.60 2.21 -9.40
N ILE A 386 -16.37 1.91 -8.96
CA ILE A 386 -15.47 2.89 -8.37
C ILE A 386 -14.20 2.96 -9.21
N ASP A 387 -13.95 4.11 -9.84
CA ASP A 387 -12.70 4.40 -10.55
C ASP A 387 -11.73 5.25 -9.74
N GLU A 388 -10.45 5.03 -10.00
CA GLU A 388 -9.30 5.66 -9.35
C GLU A 388 -9.46 5.83 -7.83
N TYR A 389 -9.88 4.78 -7.12
CA TYR A 389 -10.15 4.86 -5.67
C TYR A 389 -8.94 5.38 -4.87
N ASP A 390 -7.73 5.16 -5.38
CA ASP A 390 -6.45 5.56 -4.79
C ASP A 390 -6.04 7.01 -5.13
N ALA A 391 -6.81 7.73 -5.95
CA ALA A 391 -6.52 9.11 -6.37
C ALA A 391 -6.33 10.06 -5.18
N ILE A 392 -7.27 10.02 -4.22
CA ILE A 392 -7.20 10.88 -3.01
C ILE A 392 -5.89 10.62 -2.27
N THR A 393 -5.58 9.35 -1.98
CA THR A 393 -4.37 9.01 -1.22
C THR A 393 -3.10 9.39 -1.97
N ASN A 394 -3.05 9.23 -3.28
CA ASN A 394 -1.89 9.60 -4.09
C ASN A 394 -1.54 11.09 -3.99
N GLU A 395 -2.50 11.96 -3.67
CA GLU A 395 -2.26 13.39 -3.48
C GLU A 395 -1.61 13.71 -2.12
N PHE A 396 -1.83 12.85 -1.12
CA PHE A 396 -1.28 12.99 0.23
C PHE A 396 0.02 12.21 0.45
N LEU A 397 0.36 11.30 -0.47
CA LEU A 397 1.56 10.48 -0.40
C LEU A 397 2.74 11.26 -0.99
N ASP A 398 3.41 12.06 -0.15
CA ASP A 398 4.76 12.55 -0.48
C ASP A 398 5.78 11.46 -0.08
N PRO A 399 6.48 10.83 -1.04
CA PRO A 399 7.51 9.84 -0.73
C PRO A 399 8.69 10.40 0.07
N ALA A 400 8.83 11.73 0.20
CA ALA A 400 9.85 12.37 1.01
C ALA A 400 9.48 12.55 2.49
N ASP A 401 8.21 12.43 2.86
CA ASP A 401 7.72 12.69 4.22
C ASP A 401 7.09 11.44 4.85
N ILE A 402 7.88 10.69 5.61
CA ILE A 402 7.43 9.48 6.33
C ILE A 402 6.41 9.83 7.44
N LEU A 403 6.39 11.08 7.94
CA LEU A 403 5.42 11.54 8.94
C LEU A 403 4.03 11.77 8.33
N SER A 404 3.93 11.99 7.01
CA SER A 404 2.66 12.11 6.27
C SER A 404 1.80 10.83 6.37
N TYR A 405 2.43 9.65 6.50
CA TYR A 405 1.73 8.36 6.65
C TYR A 405 0.97 8.20 7.97
N GLN A 406 1.45 8.78 9.07
CA GLN A 406 0.69 8.75 10.34
C GLN A 406 -0.49 9.72 10.28
N GLN A 407 -0.30 10.90 9.68
CA GLN A 407 -1.40 11.83 9.44
C GLN A 407 -2.44 11.27 8.47
N LEU A 408 -2.04 10.40 7.53
CA LEU A 408 -2.96 9.68 6.63
C LEU A 408 -3.94 8.77 7.39
N ARG A 409 -3.57 8.18 8.52
CA ARG A 409 -4.48 7.35 9.34
C ARG A 409 -5.64 8.17 9.92
N ASP A 410 -5.35 9.33 10.49
CA ASP A 410 -6.37 10.22 11.06
C ASP A 410 -7.21 10.90 9.94
N LYS A 411 -6.60 11.14 8.77
CA LYS A 411 -7.22 11.72 7.56
C LYS A 411 -8.19 10.78 6.82
N GLN A 412 -8.13 9.47 7.05
CA GLN A 412 -8.93 8.48 6.32
C GLN A 412 -10.25 8.08 7.03
N SER A 413 -10.62 8.75 8.12
CA SER A 413 -11.81 8.43 8.92
C SER A 413 -13.11 8.45 8.10
N LEU A 414 -13.34 9.45 7.26
CA LEU A 414 -14.54 9.52 6.41
C LEU A 414 -14.54 8.45 5.32
N MET A 415 -13.41 8.24 4.65
CA MET A 415 -13.26 7.15 3.66
C MET A 415 -13.57 5.79 4.28
N LYS A 416 -13.06 5.54 5.48
CA LYS A 416 -13.34 4.32 6.25
C LYS A 416 -14.82 4.19 6.60
N ALA A 417 -15.48 5.29 6.98
CA ALA A 417 -16.92 5.30 7.24
C ALA A 417 -17.74 4.99 5.98
N VAL A 418 -17.44 5.66 4.85
CA VAL A 418 -18.11 5.44 3.55
C VAL A 418 -17.99 3.99 3.10
N PHE A 419 -16.77 3.43 3.11
CA PHE A 419 -16.59 2.03 2.73
C PHE A 419 -17.17 1.06 3.76
N GLY A 420 -17.20 1.43 5.04
CA GLY A 420 -17.94 0.68 6.08
C GLY A 420 -19.43 0.57 5.75
N THR A 421 -20.08 1.68 5.42
CA THR A 421 -21.47 1.70 4.95
C THR A 421 -21.65 0.83 3.71
N ILE A 422 -20.78 0.94 2.69
CA ILE A 422 -20.86 0.06 1.51
C ILE A 422 -20.83 -1.41 1.90
N LYS A 423 -19.90 -1.81 2.76
CA LYS A 423 -19.78 -3.19 3.25
C LYS A 423 -21.06 -3.66 3.92
N ASP A 424 -21.68 -2.82 4.75
CA ASP A 424 -22.90 -3.18 5.49
C ASP A 424 -24.11 -3.39 4.56
N HIS A 425 -24.09 -2.78 3.37
CA HIS A 425 -25.10 -2.92 2.32
C HIS A 425 -24.75 -3.94 1.22
N CYS A 426 -23.51 -4.46 1.18
CA CYS A 426 -23.14 -5.57 0.31
C CYS A 426 -23.97 -6.81 0.64
N SER A 427 -24.38 -7.56 -0.40
CA SER A 427 -25.34 -8.68 -0.31
C SER A 427 -26.77 -8.28 0.06
N LYS A 428 -27.05 -7.00 0.31
CA LYS A 428 -28.39 -6.45 0.56
C LYS A 428 -28.81 -5.59 -0.62
N GLU A 429 -28.67 -4.28 -0.55
CA GLU A 429 -29.03 -3.35 -1.62
C GLU A 429 -27.95 -3.30 -2.70
N ILE A 430 -26.69 -3.53 -2.34
CA ILE A 430 -25.56 -3.61 -3.27
C ILE A 430 -25.33 -5.08 -3.61
N SER A 431 -25.56 -5.44 -4.87
CA SER A 431 -25.29 -6.81 -5.34
C SER A 431 -23.83 -6.99 -5.71
N ARG A 432 -23.20 -5.98 -6.33
CA ARG A 432 -21.82 -6.08 -6.80
C ARG A 432 -21.09 -4.75 -6.67
N VAL A 433 -19.78 -4.84 -6.44
CA VAL A 433 -18.87 -3.69 -6.40
C VAL A 433 -17.66 -4.02 -7.27
N PHE A 434 -17.30 -3.12 -8.18
CA PHE A 434 -16.09 -3.24 -8.98
C PHE A 434 -15.22 -1.99 -8.82
N ILE A 435 -14.01 -2.18 -8.29
CA ILE A 435 -13.08 -1.12 -7.92
C ILE A 435 -11.86 -1.14 -8.83
N THR A 436 -11.48 0.00 -9.40
CA THR A 436 -10.26 0.16 -10.19
C THR A 436 -9.33 1.19 -9.59
N GLY A 437 -8.02 0.96 -9.73
CA GLY A 437 -6.98 1.86 -9.22
C GLY A 437 -5.59 1.49 -9.74
N VAL A 438 -4.55 2.08 -9.13
CA VAL A 438 -3.14 1.78 -9.45
C VAL A 438 -2.45 1.04 -8.30
N SER A 439 -2.64 1.46 -7.05
CA SER A 439 -1.87 0.97 -5.91
C SER A 439 -2.73 0.49 -4.74
N PRO A 440 -2.47 -0.70 -4.16
CA PRO A 440 -3.21 -1.21 -3.00
C PRO A 440 -2.89 -0.44 -1.71
N LEU A 441 -1.85 0.42 -1.69
CA LEU A 441 -1.32 1.07 -0.49
C LEU A 441 -2.36 1.91 0.26
N SER A 442 -3.25 2.60 -0.47
CA SER A 442 -4.33 3.41 0.07
C SER A 442 -5.40 2.61 0.81
N MET A 443 -5.54 1.31 0.51
CA MET A 443 -6.53 0.45 1.11
C MET A 443 -6.05 -0.21 2.39
N ASN A 444 -4.75 -0.31 2.67
CA ASN A 444 -4.26 -1.00 3.87
C ASN A 444 -4.79 -0.38 5.17
N ASP A 445 -5.05 0.92 5.21
CA ASP A 445 -5.61 1.61 6.38
C ASP A 445 -7.16 1.70 6.36
N VAL A 446 -7.79 1.67 5.18
CA VAL A 446 -9.26 1.52 4.98
C VAL A 446 -9.73 0.07 5.20
N THR A 447 -8.82 -0.92 5.21
CA THR A 447 -9.11 -2.36 5.27
C THR A 447 -10.00 -2.78 6.43
N SER A 448 -9.90 -2.15 7.60
CA SER A 448 -10.74 -2.57 8.72
C SER A 448 -12.22 -2.26 8.45
N GLY A 449 -12.52 -1.27 7.59
CA GLY A 449 -13.88 -0.94 7.15
C GLY A 449 -14.35 -1.74 5.92
N PHE A 450 -13.44 -2.25 5.09
CA PHE A 450 -13.77 -2.90 3.80
C PHE A 450 -12.94 -4.14 3.50
N ASN A 451 -13.06 -5.16 4.34
CA ASN A 451 -12.28 -6.40 4.26
C ASN A 451 -12.89 -7.50 3.37
N ILE A 452 -14.04 -7.26 2.74
CA ILE A 452 -14.75 -8.23 1.90
C ILE A 452 -14.26 -8.28 0.44
N ARG A 453 -13.32 -7.41 0.08
CA ARG A 453 -12.85 -7.25 -1.30
C ARG A 453 -11.93 -8.39 -1.74
N PHE A 454 -12.05 -8.76 -3.01
CA PHE A 454 -11.19 -9.75 -3.65
C PHE A 454 -10.34 -9.09 -4.75
N ASP A 455 -9.02 -9.12 -4.59
CA ASP A 455 -8.09 -8.55 -5.56
C ASP A 455 -7.84 -9.54 -6.70
N ILE A 456 -8.38 -9.21 -7.87
CA ILE A 456 -8.24 -10.03 -9.08
C ILE A 456 -7.01 -9.67 -9.93
N SER A 457 -6.23 -8.68 -9.51
CA SER A 457 -5.11 -8.12 -10.28
C SER A 457 -4.01 -9.13 -10.56
N LEU A 458 -3.71 -9.99 -9.59
CA LEU A 458 -2.62 -10.97 -9.67
C LEU A 458 -3.07 -12.35 -10.18
N ILE A 459 -4.36 -12.51 -10.50
CA ILE A 459 -4.88 -13.78 -10.98
C ILE A 459 -4.61 -13.89 -12.49
N PRO A 460 -3.89 -14.93 -12.97
CA PRO A 460 -3.51 -15.06 -14.38
C PRO A 460 -4.67 -14.99 -15.36
N LYS A 461 -5.86 -15.47 -14.97
CA LYS A 461 -7.06 -15.43 -15.83
C LYS A 461 -7.44 -14.02 -16.28
N TYR A 462 -7.19 -12.99 -15.47
CA TYR A 462 -7.51 -11.59 -15.78
C TYR A 462 -6.33 -10.78 -16.33
N GLU A 463 -5.19 -11.42 -16.61
CA GLU A 463 -4.00 -10.74 -17.12
C GLU A 463 -4.30 -9.94 -18.40
N HIS A 464 -5.05 -10.54 -19.32
CA HIS A 464 -5.40 -9.96 -20.61
C HIS A 464 -6.75 -9.20 -20.63
N MET A 465 -7.36 -8.93 -19.47
CA MET A 465 -8.64 -8.23 -19.36
C MET A 465 -8.54 -6.75 -19.74
N LEU A 466 -7.34 -6.16 -19.65
CA LEU A 466 -7.06 -4.78 -20.01
C LEU A 466 -5.85 -4.69 -20.93
N GLY A 467 -5.74 -3.56 -21.64
CA GLY A 467 -4.70 -3.31 -22.62
C GLY A 467 -4.94 -4.01 -23.97
N LEU A 468 -4.01 -3.77 -24.88
CA LEU A 468 -3.97 -4.39 -26.21
C LEU A 468 -2.83 -5.39 -26.27
N TYR A 469 -3.11 -6.55 -26.84
CA TYR A 469 -2.14 -7.59 -27.14
C TYR A 469 -2.04 -7.77 -28.65
N GLU A 470 -0.94 -8.35 -29.10
CA GLU A 470 -0.70 -8.60 -30.52
C GLU A 470 -1.84 -9.39 -31.18
N LYS A 471 -2.40 -10.37 -30.48
CA LYS A 471 -3.57 -11.15 -30.93
C LYS A 471 -4.87 -10.35 -31.09
N ASP A 472 -4.94 -9.14 -30.50
CA ASP A 472 -6.12 -8.28 -30.59
C ASP A 472 -6.10 -7.42 -31.87
N ILE A 473 -4.91 -7.20 -32.47
CA ILE A 473 -4.67 -6.34 -33.64
C ILE A 473 -4.55 -7.21 -34.90
#